data_AF-A0A0D2F8A9-F1
#
_entry.id   AF-A0A0D2F8A9-F1
#
_cell.length_a   1.000
_cell.length_b   1.000
_cell.length_c   1.000
_cell.angle_alpha   90.00
_cell.angle_beta   90.00
_cell.angle_gamma   90.00
#
_symmetry.space_group_name_H-M   'P 1'
#
loop_
_entity.id
_entity.type
_entity.pdbx_description
1 polymer ?
#
loop_
_entity_poly.entity_id
_entity_poly.type
_entity_poly.pdbx_seq_one_letter_code
_entity_poly.pdbx_strand_id
1 'polypeptide(L)'
;MASNSSASSSSFSSAAEGITGGYTGDSLTIKVMIAFFLGLSLYNALELQVLIFGTFKKFKGLYFWSLVVSSLGIVPYSIGFIFKYFSILMSAKWFSLLLLSIGWYPMITGQAVVLYSRLHLLLTGERRDKILKWTKWMIIVNAIVLHIPTTVLTIGSNSDTHTRAFVDGYNVMEKVQMCGFFLQEVILSSIYIIEAIRTLRSSVQTNTKRLMYQLLAINILIITLDLGLLGLECASLYILETITKPAFYSIKLKLEFAILGKLVDFVGGRNSSLPFTRDEKRTSSALTGGTDISEFVDLTKVGTDVTRISQRKWPTTGNRANIRNRDFDMEIARLEHVETLPSEARIPNGELGPAR
;
A
#
# COMPACT_ATOMS: atom_id res chain seq x y z
N MET A 1 -13.72 39.40 28.68
CA MET A 1 -13.83 38.02 28.18
C MET A 1 -13.93 38.03 26.66
N ALA A 2 -12.82 38.29 25.95
CA ALA A 2 -12.69 38.19 24.48
C ALA A 2 -11.24 38.53 24.07
N SER A 3 -10.27 37.61 24.20
CA SER A 3 -8.88 37.93 23.81
C SER A 3 -7.94 36.76 23.49
N ASN A 4 -8.40 35.51 23.30
CA ASN A 4 -7.48 34.37 23.09
C ASN A 4 -7.62 33.62 21.75
N SER A 5 -8.46 34.06 20.82
CA SER A 5 -8.69 33.35 19.55
C SER A 5 -7.84 33.85 18.37
N SER A 6 -7.12 34.97 18.49
CA SER A 6 -6.31 35.54 17.40
C SER A 6 -4.83 35.12 17.39
N ALA A 7 -4.28 34.68 18.53
CA ALA A 7 -2.86 34.30 18.62
C ALA A 7 -2.57 32.89 18.05
N SER A 8 -3.57 32.01 18.04
CA SER A 8 -3.43 30.67 17.47
C SER A 8 -3.44 30.70 15.95
N SER A 9 -4.22 31.58 15.32
CA SER A 9 -4.34 31.65 13.85
C SER A 9 -3.10 32.24 13.17
N SER A 10 -2.42 33.20 13.81
CA SER A 10 -1.17 33.78 13.26
C SER A 10 -0.03 32.76 13.22
N SER A 11 0.04 31.88 14.23
CA SER A 11 1.14 30.91 14.38
C SER A 11 1.18 29.85 13.27
N PHE A 12 0.01 29.49 12.72
CA PHE A 12 -0.08 28.53 11.61
C PHE A 12 -0.05 29.20 10.24
N SER A 13 -0.37 30.49 10.16
CA SER A 13 -0.41 31.26 8.89
C SER A 13 0.97 31.62 8.35
N SER A 14 2.06 31.36 9.10
CA SER A 14 3.45 31.44 8.61
C SER A 14 3.80 30.36 7.57
N ALA A 15 2.87 29.97 6.70
CA ALA A 15 3.07 28.98 5.64
C ALA A 15 4.32 29.31 4.78
N ALA A 16 4.62 30.59 4.58
CA ALA A 16 5.84 31.04 3.89
C ALA A 16 7.15 30.65 4.61
N GLU A 17 7.17 30.57 5.95
CA GLU A 17 8.36 30.23 6.73
C GLU A 17 8.70 28.74 6.62
N GLY A 18 7.70 27.86 6.65
CA GLY A 18 7.92 26.41 6.52
C GLY A 18 8.40 25.95 5.13
N ILE A 19 8.14 26.74 4.09
CA ILE A 19 8.51 26.43 2.70
C ILE A 19 9.99 26.69 2.45
N THR A 20 10.52 27.82 2.93
CA THR A 20 11.90 28.27 2.64
C THR A 20 12.91 27.93 3.74
N GLY A 21 12.45 27.62 4.96
CA GLY A 21 13.32 27.37 6.10
C GLY A 21 12.72 26.44 7.13
N GLY A 22 13.37 26.42 8.31
CA GLY A 22 12.86 25.71 9.49
C GLY A 22 11.73 26.46 10.16
N TYR A 23 11.13 25.83 11.17
CA TYR A 23 10.07 26.48 11.94
C TYR A 23 10.67 27.51 12.90
N THR A 24 10.44 28.80 12.62
CA THR A 24 10.95 29.95 13.38
C THR A 24 10.03 30.40 14.52
N GLY A 25 8.85 29.78 14.67
CA GLY A 25 7.91 30.16 15.72
C GLY A 25 8.29 29.66 17.12
N ASP A 26 7.89 30.42 18.14
CA ASP A 26 8.15 30.10 19.56
C ASP A 26 7.10 29.17 20.19
N SER A 27 6.08 28.76 19.46
CA SER A 27 5.06 27.85 19.99
C SER A 27 5.63 26.45 20.26
N LEU A 28 5.73 26.11 21.55
CA LEU A 28 6.08 24.76 22.01
C LEU A 28 5.13 23.70 21.43
N THR A 29 3.84 24.03 21.31
CA THR A 29 2.81 23.13 20.76
C THR A 29 3.17 22.67 19.36
N ILE A 30 3.59 23.58 18.47
CA ILE A 30 3.94 23.23 17.09
C ILE A 30 5.21 22.36 17.07
N LYS A 31 6.23 22.68 17.88
CA LYS A 31 7.45 21.86 17.98
C LYS A 31 7.16 20.44 18.46
N VAL A 32 6.29 20.29 19.47
CA VAL A 32 5.83 18.98 19.98
C VAL A 32 5.05 18.22 18.90
N MET A 33 4.16 18.89 18.17
CA MET A 33 3.40 18.28 17.07
C MET A 33 4.32 17.80 15.95
N ILE A 34 5.32 18.60 15.55
CA ILE A 34 6.32 18.22 14.54
C ILE A 34 7.06 16.96 14.99
N ALA A 35 7.59 16.95 16.22
CA ALA A 35 8.31 15.79 16.76
C ALA A 35 7.41 14.55 16.84
N PHE A 36 6.17 14.71 17.32
CA PHE A 36 5.23 13.62 17.49
C PHE A 36 4.83 12.98 16.16
N PHE A 37 4.36 13.78 15.18
CA PHE A 37 3.87 13.25 13.91
C PHE A 37 4.98 12.65 13.05
N LEU A 38 6.15 13.31 12.97
CA LEU A 38 7.28 12.79 12.23
C LEU A 38 7.86 11.55 12.91
N GLY A 39 8.01 11.56 14.24
CA GLY A 39 8.42 10.40 15.02
C GLY A 39 7.47 9.21 14.88
N LEU A 40 6.16 9.46 14.96
CA LEU A 40 5.11 8.45 14.75
C LEU A 40 5.19 7.85 13.34
N SER A 41 5.40 8.69 12.32
CA SER A 41 5.52 8.21 10.94
C SER A 41 6.76 7.32 10.74
N LEU A 42 7.89 7.65 11.39
CA LEU A 42 9.11 6.84 11.37
C LEU A 42 8.90 5.50 12.05
N TYR A 43 8.30 5.51 13.25
CA TYR A 43 7.93 4.29 13.96
C TYR A 43 7.02 3.41 13.10
N ASN A 44 5.95 3.98 12.54
CA ASN A 44 5.01 3.26 11.69
C ASN A 44 5.66 2.69 10.42
N ALA A 45 6.57 3.43 9.79
CA ALA A 45 7.29 2.98 8.59
C ALA A 45 8.23 1.81 8.91
N LEU A 46 8.97 1.88 10.02
CA LEU A 46 9.86 0.81 10.46
C LEU A 46 9.08 -0.44 10.88
N GLU A 47 8.01 -0.28 11.65
CA GLU A 47 7.12 -1.38 12.01
C GLU A 47 6.53 -2.04 10.76
N LEU A 48 6.04 -1.25 9.81
CA LEU A 48 5.53 -1.74 8.55
C LEU A 48 6.60 -2.51 7.76
N GLN A 49 7.85 -2.03 7.75
CA GLN A 49 8.95 -2.73 7.09
C GLN A 49 9.20 -4.12 7.69
N VAL A 50 9.20 -4.21 9.03
CA VAL A 50 9.33 -5.49 9.75
C VAL A 50 8.15 -6.42 9.43
N LEU A 51 6.92 -5.90 9.44
CA LEU A 51 5.71 -6.68 9.11
C LEU A 51 5.74 -7.23 7.68
N ILE A 52 6.17 -6.42 6.71
CA ILE A 52 6.30 -6.83 5.31
C ILE A 52 7.27 -7.99 5.17
N PHE A 53 8.49 -7.85 5.71
CA PHE A 53 9.50 -8.91 5.63
C PHE A 53 9.12 -10.16 6.44
N GLY A 54 8.38 -10.00 7.53
CA GLY A 54 7.89 -11.12 8.34
C GLY A 54 6.73 -11.91 7.70
N THR A 55 5.93 -11.27 6.83
CA THR A 55 4.71 -11.89 6.27
C THR A 55 4.94 -12.51 4.90
N PHE A 56 5.80 -11.92 4.06
CA PHE A 56 6.06 -12.41 2.71
C PHE A 56 7.09 -13.55 2.71
N LYS A 57 6.68 -14.75 2.28
CA LYS A 57 7.61 -15.88 2.05
C LYS A 57 8.43 -15.75 0.77
N LYS A 58 7.91 -15.03 -0.22
CA LYS A 58 8.58 -14.77 -1.51
C LYS A 58 8.70 -13.26 -1.70
N PHE A 59 9.93 -12.76 -1.76
CA PHE A 59 10.25 -11.34 -1.99
C PHE A 59 10.24 -10.97 -3.48
N LYS A 60 9.18 -11.40 -4.19
CA LYS A 60 9.01 -11.19 -5.63
C LYS A 60 7.61 -10.65 -5.91
N GLY A 61 7.50 -9.80 -6.92
CA GLY A 61 6.23 -9.24 -7.39
C GLY A 61 6.15 -7.72 -7.23
N LEU A 62 5.37 -7.10 -8.12
CA LEU A 62 5.17 -5.65 -8.13
C LEU A 62 4.59 -5.15 -6.80
N TYR A 63 3.64 -5.89 -6.22
CA TYR A 63 3.03 -5.53 -4.95
C TYR A 63 4.08 -5.44 -3.84
N PHE A 64 4.90 -6.50 -3.67
CA PHE A 64 5.94 -6.54 -2.65
C PHE A 64 6.90 -5.35 -2.78
N TRP A 65 7.47 -5.14 -3.97
CA TRP A 65 8.40 -4.03 -4.19
C TRP A 65 7.75 -2.66 -4.06
N SER A 66 6.52 -2.49 -4.51
CA SER A 66 5.79 -1.23 -4.35
C SER A 66 5.52 -0.90 -2.88
N LEU A 67 5.20 -1.91 -2.07
CA LEU A 67 4.92 -1.74 -0.65
C LEU A 67 6.20 -1.40 0.11
N VAL A 68 7.29 -2.13 -0.15
CA VAL A 68 8.61 -1.86 0.44
C VAL A 68 9.11 -0.47 0.05
N VAL A 69 9.09 -0.12 -1.23
CA VAL A 69 9.62 1.17 -1.71
C VAL A 69 8.78 2.32 -1.17
N SER A 70 7.45 2.18 -1.12
CA SER A 70 6.58 3.21 -0.57
C SER A 70 6.78 3.41 0.93
N SER A 71 6.91 2.33 1.72
CA SER A 71 7.20 2.43 3.16
C SER A 71 8.59 3.00 3.43
N LEU A 72 9.59 2.61 2.64
CA LEU A 72 10.94 3.17 2.73
C LEU A 72 10.97 4.65 2.40
N GLY A 73 10.11 5.13 1.49
CA GLY A 73 10.00 6.55 1.12
C GLY A 73 9.60 7.47 2.28
N ILE A 74 8.81 6.95 3.23
CA ILE A 74 8.39 7.71 4.42
C ILE A 74 9.58 8.08 5.30
N VAL A 75 10.59 7.20 5.39
CA VAL A 75 11.75 7.38 6.27
C VAL A 75 12.59 8.63 5.91
N PRO A 76 13.18 8.75 4.71
CA PRO A 76 13.95 9.93 4.33
C PRO A 76 13.06 11.18 4.25
N TYR A 77 11.78 11.05 3.89
CA TYR A 77 10.84 12.19 3.91
C TYR A 77 10.72 12.77 5.33
N SER A 78 10.43 11.92 6.32
CA SER A 78 10.28 12.35 7.71
C SER A 78 11.58 12.84 8.33
N ILE A 79 12.71 12.16 8.08
CA ILE A 79 14.04 12.61 8.54
C ILE A 79 14.39 13.96 7.94
N GLY A 80 14.13 14.13 6.64
CA GLY A 80 14.38 15.39 5.96
C GLY A 80 13.57 16.55 6.56
N PHE A 81 12.30 16.34 6.89
CA PHE A 81 11.48 17.34 7.57
C PHE A 81 11.91 17.59 9.03
N ILE A 82 12.40 16.58 9.75
CA ILE A 82 13.02 16.77 11.08
C ILE A 82 14.21 17.72 10.95
N PHE A 83 15.13 17.45 10.02
CA PHE A 83 16.29 18.31 9.81
C PHE A 83 15.92 19.71 9.35
N LYS A 84 14.90 19.85 8.51
CA LYS A 84 14.38 21.14 8.05
C LYS A 84 13.75 21.92 9.21
N TYR A 85 12.76 21.37 9.90
CA TYR A 85 11.98 22.11 10.90
C TYR A 85 12.74 22.42 12.18
N PHE A 86 13.62 21.53 12.63
CA PHE A 86 14.47 21.79 13.80
C PHE A 86 15.77 22.51 13.45
N SER A 87 15.97 22.89 12.18
CA SER A 87 17.18 23.58 11.71
C SER A 87 18.47 22.87 12.12
N ILE A 88 18.47 21.53 12.19
CA ILE A 88 19.61 20.75 12.71
C ILE A 88 20.83 20.89 11.79
N LEU A 89 20.58 21.01 10.49
CA LEU A 89 21.60 21.07 9.44
C LEU A 89 21.57 22.43 8.72
N MET A 90 21.76 23.54 9.46
CA MET A 90 21.74 24.89 8.86
C MET A 90 22.73 25.06 7.71
N SER A 91 23.91 24.42 7.79
CA SER A 91 24.93 24.46 6.74
C SER A 91 24.64 23.54 5.55
N ALA A 92 23.77 22.54 5.71
CA ALA A 92 23.47 21.53 4.70
C ALA A 92 21.98 21.53 4.33
N LYS A 93 21.40 22.72 4.09
CA LYS A 93 19.99 22.88 3.65
C LYS A 93 19.63 21.94 2.48
N TRP A 94 20.56 21.78 1.54
CA TRP A 94 20.41 20.92 0.37
C TRP A 94 20.29 19.43 0.72
N PHE A 95 20.94 18.97 1.78
CA PHE A 95 20.86 17.58 2.22
C PHE A 95 19.45 17.25 2.75
N SER A 96 18.88 18.14 3.56
CA SER A 96 17.49 18.02 4.00
C SER A 96 16.55 17.97 2.78
N LEU A 97 16.70 18.90 1.83
CA LEU A 97 15.88 18.93 0.61
C LEU A 97 15.99 17.66 -0.25
N LEU A 98 17.19 17.10 -0.35
CA LEU A 98 17.43 15.84 -1.07
C LEU A 98 16.70 14.69 -0.39
N LEU A 99 16.74 14.60 0.94
CA LEU A 99 16.00 13.59 1.72
C LEU A 99 14.48 13.75 1.57
N LEU A 100 13.96 14.97 1.59
CA LEU A 100 12.55 15.24 1.29
C LEU A 100 12.18 14.69 -0.08
N SER A 101 12.97 15.05 -1.11
CA SER A 101 12.67 14.70 -2.50
C SER A 101 12.74 13.20 -2.75
N ILE A 102 13.80 12.54 -2.28
CA ILE A 102 14.00 11.10 -2.48
C ILE A 102 12.95 10.27 -1.74
N GLY A 103 12.43 10.76 -0.61
CA GLY A 103 11.34 10.11 0.11
C GLY A 103 9.97 10.37 -0.49
N TRP A 104 9.74 11.59 -0.96
CA TRP A 104 8.44 12.03 -1.47
C TRP A 104 8.00 11.24 -2.71
N TYR A 105 8.86 11.07 -3.71
CA TYR A 105 8.51 10.34 -4.94
C TYR A 105 8.02 8.90 -4.69
N PRO A 106 8.78 8.03 -3.99
CA PRO A 106 8.33 6.67 -3.70
C PRO A 106 7.17 6.64 -2.71
N MET A 107 7.06 7.59 -1.78
CA MET A 107 5.91 7.65 -0.87
C MET A 107 4.60 7.85 -1.64
N ILE A 108 4.50 8.92 -2.45
CA ILE A 108 3.26 9.25 -3.19
C ILE A 108 3.00 8.26 -4.33
N THR A 109 3.98 8.10 -5.22
CA THR A 109 3.81 7.25 -6.42
C THR A 109 3.76 5.78 -6.04
N GLY A 110 4.57 5.37 -5.07
CA GLY A 110 4.59 3.98 -4.60
C GLY A 110 3.24 3.57 -4.05
N GLN A 111 2.54 4.44 -3.33
CA GLN A 111 1.20 4.11 -2.85
C GLN A 111 0.20 3.90 -4.00
N ALA A 112 0.23 4.75 -5.03
CA ALA A 112 -0.59 4.53 -6.22
C ALA A 112 -0.26 3.19 -6.92
N VAL A 113 1.02 2.80 -6.93
CA VAL A 113 1.47 1.50 -7.47
C VAL A 113 1.02 0.33 -6.57
N VAL A 114 0.98 0.50 -5.25
CA VAL A 114 0.41 -0.50 -4.31
C VAL A 114 -1.06 -0.74 -4.65
N LEU A 115 -1.87 0.31 -4.80
CA LEU A 115 -3.27 0.17 -5.21
C LEU A 115 -3.42 -0.48 -6.59
N TYR A 116 -2.60 -0.05 -7.56
CA TYR A 116 -2.57 -0.64 -8.91
C TYR A 116 -2.23 -2.13 -8.90
N SER A 117 -1.22 -2.54 -8.13
CA SER A 117 -0.79 -3.93 -8.04
C SER A 117 -1.83 -4.82 -7.35
N ARG A 118 -2.63 -4.26 -6.43
CA ARG A 118 -3.80 -4.96 -5.87
C ARG A 118 -4.94 -5.09 -6.86
N LEU A 119 -5.23 -4.03 -7.62
CA LEU A 119 -6.28 -4.05 -8.63
C LEU A 119 -6.03 -5.17 -9.65
N HIS A 120 -4.76 -5.42 -9.98
CA HIS A 120 -4.35 -6.53 -10.85
C HIS A 120 -4.76 -7.92 -10.33
N LEU A 121 -4.87 -8.12 -9.02
CA LEU A 121 -5.27 -9.40 -8.41
C LEU A 121 -6.79 -9.60 -8.37
N LEU A 122 -7.58 -8.52 -8.40
CA LEU A 122 -9.05 -8.57 -8.34
C LEU A 122 -9.72 -8.63 -9.71
N LEU A 123 -9.05 -8.14 -10.76
CA LEU A 123 -9.62 -8.05 -12.09
C LEU A 123 -9.41 -9.35 -12.88
N THR A 124 -10.51 -9.99 -13.27
CA THR A 124 -10.52 -11.17 -14.16
C THR A 124 -11.14 -10.81 -15.53
N GLY A 125 -10.58 -11.36 -16.61
CA GLY A 125 -11.11 -11.24 -17.98
C GLY A 125 -10.62 -10.03 -18.79
N GLU A 126 -11.15 -9.83 -20.00
CA GLU A 126 -10.67 -8.84 -20.99
C GLU A 126 -10.78 -7.36 -20.54
N ARG A 127 -11.70 -7.07 -19.60
CA ARG A 127 -11.85 -5.74 -18.99
C ARG A 127 -10.62 -5.35 -18.16
N ARG A 128 -9.89 -6.35 -17.61
CA ARG A 128 -8.65 -6.17 -16.84
C ARG A 128 -7.63 -5.35 -17.61
N ASP A 129 -7.31 -5.79 -18.83
CA ASP A 129 -6.18 -5.23 -19.56
C ASP A 129 -6.42 -3.79 -19.97
N LYS A 130 -7.68 -3.44 -20.27
CA LYS A 130 -8.06 -2.06 -20.59
C LYS A 130 -7.91 -1.17 -19.35
N ILE A 131 -8.58 -1.51 -18.25
CA ILE A 131 -8.55 -0.71 -17.02
C ILE A 131 -7.11 -0.58 -16.52
N LEU A 132 -6.38 -1.69 -16.46
CA LEU A 132 -5.01 -1.70 -15.97
C LEU A 132 -4.08 -0.85 -16.84
N LYS A 133 -4.22 -0.88 -18.18
CA LYS A 133 -3.47 0.02 -19.07
C LYS A 133 -3.79 1.49 -18.80
N TRP A 134 -5.06 1.87 -18.73
CA TRP A 134 -5.47 3.26 -18.48
C TRP A 134 -4.98 3.76 -17.11
N THR A 135 -5.16 2.95 -16.07
CA THR A 135 -4.71 3.27 -14.73
C THR A 135 -3.19 3.43 -14.66
N LYS A 136 -2.42 2.55 -15.33
CA LYS A 136 -0.97 2.67 -15.40
C LYS A 136 -0.54 3.97 -16.07
N TRP A 137 -1.14 4.30 -17.21
CA TRP A 137 -0.84 5.54 -17.92
C TRP A 137 -1.20 6.78 -17.09
N MET A 138 -2.35 6.78 -16.41
CA MET A 138 -2.73 7.84 -15.49
C MET A 138 -1.67 8.06 -14.41
N ILE A 139 -1.20 6.99 -13.74
CA ILE A 139 -0.16 7.09 -12.70
C ILE A 139 1.14 7.68 -13.28
N ILE A 140 1.58 7.22 -14.45
CA ILE A 140 2.83 7.69 -15.08
C ILE A 140 2.71 9.16 -15.47
N VAL A 141 1.61 9.56 -16.12
CA VAL A 141 1.40 10.93 -16.58
C VAL A 141 1.30 11.88 -15.39
N ASN A 142 0.50 11.55 -14.38
CA ASN A 142 0.39 12.37 -13.17
C ASN A 142 1.72 12.44 -12.41
N ALA A 143 2.46 11.35 -12.32
CA ALA A 143 3.79 11.37 -11.71
C ALA A 143 4.69 12.38 -12.43
N ILE A 144 4.78 12.37 -13.76
CA ILE A 144 5.62 13.31 -14.52
C ILE A 144 5.11 14.75 -14.38
N VAL A 145 3.82 14.98 -14.60
CA VAL A 145 3.21 16.32 -14.65
C VAL A 145 3.16 16.99 -13.28
N LEU A 146 2.98 16.23 -12.20
CA LEU A 146 2.87 16.79 -10.86
C LEU A 146 4.21 16.80 -10.12
N HIS A 147 5.06 15.76 -10.25
CA HIS A 147 6.33 15.73 -9.53
C HIS A 147 7.35 16.72 -10.07
N ILE A 148 7.51 16.80 -11.40
CA ILE A 148 8.60 17.60 -11.99
C ILE A 148 8.43 19.09 -11.67
N PRO A 149 7.26 19.74 -11.91
CA PRO A 149 7.14 21.16 -11.62
C PRO A 149 7.22 21.46 -10.13
N THR A 150 6.65 20.62 -9.27
CA THR A 150 6.78 20.77 -7.81
C THR A 150 8.24 20.73 -7.41
N THR A 151 9.04 19.77 -7.89
CA THR A 151 10.47 19.69 -7.54
C THR A 151 11.26 20.89 -8.02
N VAL A 152 11.00 21.38 -9.24
CA VAL A 152 11.63 22.60 -9.76
C VAL A 152 11.30 23.80 -8.87
N LEU A 153 10.03 23.93 -8.47
CA LEU A 153 9.58 25.01 -7.58
C LEU A 153 10.15 24.85 -6.16
N THR A 154 10.28 23.64 -5.63
CA THR A 154 10.92 23.37 -4.33
C THR A 154 12.39 23.76 -4.31
N ILE A 155 13.14 23.40 -5.36
CA ILE A 155 14.55 23.77 -5.50
C ILE A 155 14.68 25.29 -5.62
N GLY A 156 13.84 25.91 -6.47
CA GLY A 156 13.85 27.36 -6.65
C GLY A 156 13.45 28.14 -5.40
N SER A 157 12.49 27.64 -4.62
CA SER A 157 12.03 28.29 -3.38
C SER A 157 13.02 28.18 -2.23
N ASN A 158 14.01 27.29 -2.31
CA ASN A 158 15.09 27.15 -1.32
C ASN A 158 16.45 27.68 -1.84
N SER A 159 16.46 28.22 -3.06
CA SER A 159 17.60 28.91 -3.66
C SER A 159 17.70 30.36 -3.16
N ASP A 160 18.89 30.94 -3.25
CA ASP A 160 19.19 32.29 -2.77
C ASP A 160 18.83 33.39 -3.78
N THR A 161 18.35 33.01 -4.97
CA THR A 161 18.01 33.93 -6.08
C THR A 161 16.53 33.84 -6.44
N HIS A 162 15.84 34.98 -6.58
CA HIS A 162 14.41 35.09 -6.97
C HIS A 162 13.42 34.25 -6.13
N THR A 163 13.73 34.02 -4.85
CA THR A 163 12.98 33.13 -3.95
C THR A 163 11.48 33.43 -3.89
N ARG A 164 11.07 34.71 -3.94
CA ARG A 164 9.64 35.09 -3.83
C ARG A 164 8.77 34.53 -4.96
N ALA A 165 9.20 34.66 -6.21
CA ALA A 165 8.43 34.16 -7.36
C ALA A 165 8.29 32.62 -7.32
N PHE A 166 9.35 31.93 -6.89
CA PHE A 166 9.32 30.48 -6.71
C PHE A 166 8.45 30.05 -5.54
N VAL A 167 8.41 30.80 -4.43
CA VAL A 167 7.52 30.53 -3.29
C VAL A 167 6.06 30.71 -3.69
N ASP A 168 5.73 31.78 -4.40
CA ASP A 168 4.37 32.02 -4.90
C ASP A 168 3.94 30.93 -5.88
N GLY A 169 4.83 30.54 -6.80
CA GLY A 169 4.61 29.43 -7.71
C GLY A 169 4.44 28.10 -6.97
N TYR A 170 5.27 27.84 -5.96
CA TYR A 170 5.19 26.63 -5.14
C TYR A 170 3.85 26.54 -4.40
N ASN A 171 3.36 27.62 -3.79
CA ASN A 171 2.06 27.65 -3.12
C ASN A 171 0.89 27.30 -4.04
N VAL A 172 0.94 27.74 -5.30
CA VAL A 172 -0.09 27.37 -6.30
C VAL A 172 0.07 25.92 -6.74
N MET A 173 1.30 25.52 -7.06
CA MET A 173 1.59 24.16 -7.52
C MET A 173 1.27 23.12 -6.44
N GLU A 174 1.49 23.44 -5.16
CA GLU A 174 1.20 22.55 -4.04
C GLU A 174 -0.29 22.19 -3.96
N LYS A 175 -1.17 23.17 -4.15
CA LYS A 175 -2.62 22.96 -4.25
C LYS A 175 -2.99 22.13 -5.48
N VAL A 176 -2.35 22.41 -6.62
CA VAL A 176 -2.59 21.68 -7.88
C VAL A 176 -2.17 20.22 -7.75
N GLN A 177 -0.98 19.93 -7.22
CA GLN A 177 -0.52 18.55 -7.04
C GLN A 177 -1.39 17.79 -6.03
N MET A 178 -1.80 18.44 -4.93
CA MET A 178 -2.62 17.78 -3.92
C MET A 178 -3.99 17.41 -4.49
N CYS A 179 -4.60 18.31 -5.27
CA CYS A 179 -5.82 18.02 -6.00
C CYS A 179 -5.63 16.91 -7.06
N GLY A 180 -4.53 16.96 -7.81
CA GLY A 180 -4.23 15.97 -8.86
C GLY A 180 -4.01 14.56 -8.30
N PHE A 181 -3.19 14.42 -7.26
CA PHE A 181 -2.98 13.13 -6.60
C PHE A 181 -4.23 12.65 -5.85
N PHE A 182 -4.99 13.55 -5.22
CA PHE A 182 -6.29 13.20 -4.62
C PHE A 182 -7.25 12.64 -5.68
N LEU A 183 -7.40 13.32 -6.82
CA LEU A 183 -8.27 12.85 -7.91
C LEU A 183 -7.82 11.48 -8.42
N GLN A 184 -6.51 11.27 -8.54
CA GLN A 184 -5.94 9.96 -8.89
C GLN A 184 -6.31 8.88 -7.87
N GLU A 185 -6.12 9.14 -6.56
CA GLU A 185 -6.44 8.19 -5.49
C GLU A 185 -7.94 7.88 -5.43
N VAL A 186 -8.80 8.88 -5.65
CA VAL A 186 -10.26 8.70 -5.72
C VAL A 186 -10.65 7.86 -6.93
N ILE A 187 -10.06 8.09 -8.10
CA ILE A 187 -10.32 7.27 -9.30
C ILE A 187 -9.88 5.82 -9.06
N LEU A 188 -8.67 5.62 -8.54
CA LEU A 188 -8.14 4.29 -8.20
C LEU A 188 -9.05 3.55 -7.23
N SER A 189 -9.41 4.21 -6.13
CA SER A 189 -10.26 3.65 -5.08
C SER A 189 -11.68 3.38 -5.58
N SER A 190 -12.23 4.25 -6.43
CA SER A 190 -13.57 4.05 -7.03
C SER A 190 -13.60 2.83 -7.94
N ILE A 191 -12.59 2.67 -8.81
CA ILE A 191 -12.45 1.49 -9.66
C ILE A 191 -12.34 0.24 -8.80
N TYR A 192 -11.50 0.27 -7.76
CA TYR A 192 -11.34 -0.83 -6.82
C TYR A 192 -12.68 -1.21 -6.16
N ILE A 193 -13.43 -0.25 -5.65
CA ILE A 193 -14.71 -0.46 -4.98
C ILE A 193 -15.74 -1.08 -5.92
N ILE A 194 -15.87 -0.55 -7.15
CA ILE A 194 -16.81 -1.06 -8.15
C ILE A 194 -16.53 -2.53 -8.47
N GLU A 195 -15.26 -2.88 -8.68
CA GLU A 195 -14.87 -4.25 -9.03
C GLU A 195 -14.94 -5.21 -7.83
N ALA A 196 -14.70 -4.70 -6.62
CA ALA A 196 -14.95 -5.45 -5.38
C ALA A 196 -16.45 -5.75 -5.20
N ILE A 197 -17.34 -4.78 -5.45
CA ILE A 197 -18.80 -4.97 -5.39
C ILE A 197 -19.27 -5.95 -6.47
N ARG A 198 -18.71 -5.87 -7.68
CA ARG A 198 -19.02 -6.81 -8.77
C ARG A 198 -18.63 -8.24 -8.39
N THR A 199 -17.43 -8.42 -7.83
CA THR A 199 -16.96 -9.71 -7.32
C THR A 199 -17.84 -10.23 -6.18
N LEU A 200 -18.29 -9.33 -5.27
CA LEU A 200 -19.20 -9.65 -4.18
C LEU A 200 -20.56 -10.18 -4.67
N ARG A 201 -21.13 -9.58 -5.74
CA ARG A 201 -22.40 -10.05 -6.32
C ARG A 201 -22.30 -11.45 -6.91
N SER A 202 -21.12 -11.89 -7.34
CA SER A 202 -20.89 -13.24 -7.85
C SER A 202 -20.57 -14.27 -6.76
N SER A 203 -20.15 -13.85 -5.57
CA SER A 203 -19.83 -14.77 -4.47
C SER A 203 -21.06 -15.07 -3.61
N VAL A 204 -21.54 -16.32 -3.65
CA VAL A 204 -22.72 -16.80 -2.90
C VAL A 204 -22.41 -17.01 -1.41
N GLN A 205 -21.13 -17.02 -1.00
CA GLN A 205 -20.73 -17.40 0.35
C GLN A 205 -20.86 -16.24 1.36
N THR A 206 -21.61 -16.46 2.44
CA THR A 206 -21.84 -15.48 3.52
C THR A 206 -20.54 -15.03 4.20
N ASN A 207 -19.56 -15.93 4.36
CA ASN A 207 -18.26 -15.60 4.95
C ASN A 207 -17.44 -14.63 4.08
N THR A 208 -17.58 -14.70 2.74
CA THR A 208 -16.96 -13.74 1.82
C THR A 208 -17.53 -12.34 2.02
N LYS A 209 -18.84 -12.22 2.31
CA LYS A 209 -19.48 -10.90 2.46
C LYS A 209 -18.86 -10.09 3.59
N ARG A 210 -18.62 -10.70 4.76
CA ARG A 210 -18.00 -10.01 5.91
C ARG A 210 -16.59 -9.52 5.57
N LEU A 211 -15.76 -10.37 4.96
CA LEU A 211 -14.42 -9.98 4.52
C LEU A 211 -14.49 -8.83 3.51
N MET A 212 -15.38 -8.92 2.52
CA MET A 212 -15.53 -7.87 1.50
C MET A 212 -16.05 -6.55 2.08
N TYR A 213 -16.94 -6.56 3.08
CA TYR A 213 -17.32 -5.34 3.81
C TYR A 213 -16.15 -4.72 4.55
N GLN A 214 -15.29 -5.53 5.16
CA GLN A 214 -14.06 -5.04 5.78
C GLN A 214 -13.13 -4.41 4.73
N LEU A 215 -12.97 -5.04 3.56
CA LEU A 215 -12.20 -4.47 2.45
C LEU A 215 -12.79 -3.14 1.97
N LEU A 216 -14.12 -3.03 1.86
CA LEU A 216 -14.80 -1.80 1.47
C LEU A 216 -14.58 -0.68 2.51
N ALA A 217 -14.75 -0.99 3.79
CA ALA A 217 -14.56 -0.04 4.89
C ALA A 217 -13.15 0.55 4.89
N ILE A 218 -12.12 -0.27 4.63
CA ILE A 218 -10.73 0.20 4.56
C ILE A 218 -10.50 1.15 3.38
N ASN A 219 -11.08 0.89 2.20
CA ASN A 219 -10.96 1.83 1.07
C ASN A 219 -11.65 3.16 1.35
N ILE A 220 -12.80 3.15 2.03
CA ILE A 220 -13.48 4.38 2.47
C ILE A 220 -12.60 5.16 3.45
N LEU A 221 -11.92 4.46 4.37
CA LEU A 221 -10.99 5.08 5.30
C LEU A 221 -9.80 5.73 4.57
N ILE A 222 -9.26 5.08 3.52
CA ILE A 222 -8.19 5.67 2.68
C ILE A 222 -8.67 6.98 2.05
N ILE A 223 -9.83 6.99 1.38
CA ILE A 223 -10.40 8.22 0.79
C ILE A 223 -10.61 9.32 1.83
N THR A 224 -11.01 8.95 3.05
CA THR A 224 -11.21 9.91 4.16
C THR A 224 -9.88 10.52 4.61
N LEU A 225 -8.80 9.73 4.67
CA LEU A 225 -7.45 10.24 4.96
C LEU A 225 -6.98 11.19 3.86
N ASP A 226 -7.26 10.89 2.59
CA ASP A 226 -6.89 11.76 1.46
C ASP A 226 -7.61 13.11 1.55
N LEU A 227 -8.92 13.07 1.85
CA LEU A 227 -9.73 14.27 2.05
C LEU A 227 -9.23 15.12 3.23
N GLY A 228 -8.75 14.47 4.30
CA GLY A 228 -8.12 15.15 5.42
C GLY A 228 -6.88 15.94 5.01
N LEU A 229 -5.98 15.34 4.22
CA LEU A 229 -4.79 16.03 3.72
C LEU A 229 -5.15 17.16 2.75
N LEU A 230 -6.11 16.93 1.85
CA LEU A 230 -6.60 17.98 0.95
C LEU A 230 -7.24 19.14 1.73
N GLY A 231 -7.96 18.84 2.83
CA GLY A 231 -8.55 19.83 3.72
C GLY A 231 -7.51 20.70 4.42
N LEU A 232 -6.41 20.11 4.89
CA LEU A 232 -5.28 20.84 5.48
C LEU A 232 -4.63 21.80 4.47
N GLU A 233 -4.47 21.35 3.23
CA GLU A 233 -3.92 22.16 2.15
C GLU A 233 -4.87 23.30 1.73
N CYS A 234 -6.17 23.02 1.63
CA CYS A 234 -7.18 24.05 1.36
C CYS A 234 -7.24 25.11 2.48
N ALA A 235 -6.99 24.71 3.73
CA ALA A 235 -6.84 25.62 4.87
C ALA A 235 -5.48 26.36 4.89
N SER A 236 -4.60 26.11 3.91
CA SER A 236 -3.24 26.68 3.81
C SER A 236 -2.38 26.43 5.06
N LEU A 237 -2.60 25.29 5.73
CA LEU A 237 -1.89 24.86 6.93
C LEU A 237 -0.66 24.00 6.59
N TYR A 238 0.31 24.60 5.88
CA TYR A 238 1.46 23.89 5.33
C TYR A 238 2.22 23.03 6.35
N ILE A 239 2.54 23.57 7.53
CA ILE A 239 3.29 22.83 8.56
C ILE A 239 2.50 21.61 9.05
N LEU A 240 1.19 21.75 9.24
CA LEU A 240 0.36 20.64 9.71
C LEU A 240 0.19 19.57 8.63
N GLU A 241 0.06 20.01 7.37
CA GLU A 241 0.01 19.18 6.17
C GLU A 241 1.26 18.32 6.03
N THR A 242 2.46 18.92 6.06
CA THR A 242 3.72 18.20 5.85
C THR A 242 4.06 17.20 6.96
N ILE A 243 3.71 17.49 8.22
CA ILE A 243 3.95 16.57 9.34
C ILE A 243 2.92 15.45 9.39
N THR A 244 1.68 15.72 9.00
CA THR A 244 0.58 14.75 9.04
C THR A 244 0.61 13.81 7.83
N LYS A 245 1.08 14.29 6.67
CA LYS A 245 1.24 13.52 5.43
C LYS A 245 1.95 12.17 5.64
N PRO A 246 3.19 12.09 6.16
CA PRO A 246 3.88 10.81 6.29
C PRO A 246 3.18 9.87 7.28
N ALA A 247 2.53 10.41 8.32
CA ALA A 247 1.72 9.60 9.23
C ALA A 247 0.51 8.99 8.51
N PHE A 248 -0.21 9.76 7.70
CA PHE A 248 -1.37 9.27 6.95
C PHE A 248 -0.96 8.25 5.90
N TYR A 249 0.12 8.52 5.13
CA TYR A 249 0.66 7.55 4.17
C TYR A 249 1.10 6.24 4.86
N SER A 250 1.70 6.30 6.05
CA SER A 250 2.02 5.09 6.82
C SER A 250 0.79 4.28 7.23
N ILE A 251 -0.30 4.97 7.62
CA ILE A 251 -1.58 4.32 7.96
C ILE A 251 -2.20 3.70 6.72
N LYS A 252 -2.23 4.43 5.59
CA LYS A 252 -2.73 3.90 4.31
C LYS A 252 -1.99 2.62 3.93
N LEU A 253 -0.66 2.60 3.97
CA LEU A 253 0.10 1.39 3.66
C LEU A 253 -0.16 0.23 4.63
N LYS A 254 -0.33 0.50 5.93
CA LYS A 254 -0.73 -0.53 6.90
C LYS A 254 -2.11 -1.12 6.60
N LEU A 255 -3.06 -0.27 6.22
CA LEU A 255 -4.40 -0.67 5.81
C LEU A 255 -4.36 -1.52 4.53
N GLU A 256 -3.57 -1.12 3.55
CA GLU A 256 -3.31 -1.86 2.31
C GLU A 256 -2.72 -3.25 2.59
N PHE A 257 -1.77 -3.32 3.52
CA PHE A 257 -1.13 -4.55 3.95
C PHE A 257 -2.09 -5.47 4.72
N ALA A 258 -2.92 -4.91 5.61
CA ALA A 258 -3.94 -5.66 6.33
C ALA A 258 -4.96 -6.32 5.40
N ILE A 259 -5.30 -5.65 4.28
CA ILE A 259 -6.19 -6.23 3.27
C ILE A 259 -5.56 -7.46 2.63
N LEU A 260 -4.25 -7.43 2.33
CA LEU A 260 -3.58 -8.58 1.73
C LEU A 260 -3.67 -9.81 2.63
N GLY A 261 -3.39 -9.66 3.94
CA GLY A 261 -3.49 -10.76 4.89
C GLY A 261 -4.86 -11.45 4.81
N LYS A 262 -5.93 -10.66 4.74
CA LYS A 262 -7.30 -11.16 4.59
C LYS A 262 -7.58 -11.81 3.23
N LEU A 263 -6.97 -11.31 2.15
CA LEU A 263 -7.15 -11.87 0.82
C LEU A 263 -6.45 -13.23 0.68
N VAL A 264 -5.24 -13.36 1.24
CA VAL A 264 -4.49 -14.63 1.24
C VAL A 264 -5.23 -15.69 2.06
N ASP A 265 -5.76 -15.33 3.23
CA ASP A 265 -6.59 -16.23 4.06
C ASP A 265 -7.83 -16.70 3.28
N PHE A 266 -8.45 -15.82 2.50
CA PHE A 266 -9.64 -16.14 1.71
C PHE A 266 -9.33 -17.11 0.56
N VAL A 267 -8.19 -16.95 -0.13
CA VAL A 267 -7.78 -17.85 -1.21
C VAL A 267 -7.29 -19.20 -0.64
N GLY A 268 -6.52 -19.19 0.45
CA GLY A 268 -6.06 -20.40 1.13
C GLY A 268 -7.21 -21.22 1.72
N GLY A 269 -8.22 -20.54 2.29
CA GLY A 269 -9.44 -21.15 2.83
C GLY A 269 -10.32 -21.86 1.79
N ARG A 270 -10.21 -21.48 0.50
CA ARG A 270 -10.93 -22.16 -0.58
C ARG A 270 -10.35 -23.56 -0.85
N ASN A 271 -9.04 -23.74 -0.65
CA ASN A 271 -8.35 -25.02 -0.87
C ASN A 271 -8.33 -25.94 0.37
N SER A 272 -8.74 -25.45 1.55
CA SER A 272 -8.84 -26.25 2.78
C SER A 272 -10.27 -26.69 3.12
N SER A 273 -11.22 -26.54 2.20
CA SER A 273 -12.55 -27.18 2.29
C SER A 273 -12.50 -28.67 1.91
N LEU A 274 -11.68 -29.45 2.64
CA LEU A 274 -11.90 -30.90 2.71
C LEU A 274 -13.19 -31.15 3.51
N PRO A 275 -14.06 -32.06 3.07
CA PRO A 275 -15.33 -32.33 3.74
C PRO A 275 -15.00 -32.90 5.12
N PHE A 276 -15.24 -32.11 6.17
CA PHE A 276 -15.31 -32.65 7.51
C PHE A 276 -16.46 -33.65 7.50
N THR A 277 -16.08 -34.93 7.56
CA THR A 277 -16.95 -36.09 7.61
C THR A 277 -17.96 -35.90 8.72
N ARG A 278 -19.19 -35.61 8.30
CA ARG A 278 -20.40 -35.61 9.10
C ARG A 278 -20.78 -37.07 9.34
N ASP A 279 -20.03 -37.76 10.18
CA ASP A 279 -20.38 -39.08 10.73
C ASP A 279 -19.35 -39.49 11.79
N GLU A 280 -19.53 -39.09 13.06
CA GLU A 280 -19.24 -40.00 14.17
C GLU A 280 -19.96 -39.59 15.46
N LYS A 281 -20.94 -40.42 15.87
CA LYS A 281 -21.44 -40.68 17.25
C LYS A 281 -21.75 -39.45 18.11
N ARG A 282 -23.02 -39.02 18.25
CA ARG A 282 -24.05 -39.70 19.09
C ARG A 282 -23.48 -40.80 20.00
N THR A 283 -22.92 -40.42 21.14
CA THR A 283 -23.10 -41.07 22.46
C THR A 283 -22.18 -40.40 23.48
N SER A 284 -22.69 -40.23 24.71
CA SER A 284 -21.95 -39.87 25.94
C SER A 284 -21.75 -38.37 26.16
N SER A 285 -22.74 -37.62 26.63
CA SER A 285 -23.16 -37.49 28.05
C SER A 285 -22.08 -36.92 28.98
N ALA A 286 -22.39 -35.71 29.46
CA ALA A 286 -22.16 -35.22 30.81
C ALA A 286 -20.78 -34.65 31.18
N LEU A 287 -20.89 -33.45 31.76
CA LEU A 287 -20.04 -32.81 32.77
C LEU A 287 -19.05 -31.76 32.28
N THR A 288 -19.33 -30.53 32.75
CA THR A 288 -18.37 -29.49 33.19
C THR A 288 -17.47 -28.91 32.10
N GLY A 289 -17.69 -27.69 31.61
CA GLY A 289 -17.72 -26.47 32.41
C GLY A 289 -16.28 -25.97 32.59
N GLY A 290 -15.75 -25.25 31.61
CA GLY A 290 -14.37 -24.75 31.65
C GLY A 290 -13.98 -24.06 30.36
N THR A 291 -14.08 -22.73 30.35
CA THR A 291 -13.42 -21.80 29.42
C THR A 291 -11.94 -22.16 29.26
N ASP A 292 -11.53 -22.60 28.07
CA ASP A 292 -10.12 -22.93 27.81
C ASP A 292 -9.52 -21.99 26.75
N ILE A 293 -8.61 -21.15 27.24
CA ILE A 293 -7.83 -20.11 26.54
C ILE A 293 -6.52 -20.73 25.98
N SER A 294 -6.45 -22.06 25.90
CA SER A 294 -5.21 -22.82 25.68
C SER A 294 -4.89 -23.15 24.21
N GLU A 295 -5.65 -22.65 23.22
CA GLU A 295 -5.37 -22.89 21.79
C GLU A 295 -4.38 -21.88 21.17
N PHE A 296 -3.97 -20.84 21.91
CA PHE A 296 -3.16 -19.73 21.35
C PHE A 296 -1.64 -19.90 21.47
N VAL A 297 -1.13 -20.97 22.12
CA VAL A 297 0.30 -21.14 22.41
C VAL A 297 0.72 -22.61 22.34
N ASP A 298 0.60 -23.25 21.17
CA ASP A 298 1.22 -24.57 20.94
C ASP A 298 2.40 -24.46 19.95
N LEU A 299 3.53 -23.99 20.50
CA LEU A 299 4.83 -23.86 19.83
C LEU A 299 5.56 -25.20 19.63
N THR A 300 4.94 -26.34 19.98
CA THR A 300 5.59 -27.67 19.88
C THR A 300 5.39 -28.35 18.52
N LYS A 301 4.60 -27.77 17.61
CA LYS A 301 4.36 -28.30 16.24
C LYS A 301 5.27 -27.73 15.14
N VAL A 302 6.26 -26.90 15.48
CA VAL A 302 7.13 -26.20 14.50
C VAL A 302 8.45 -26.95 14.21
N GLY A 303 8.67 -28.13 14.80
CA GLY A 303 10.00 -28.77 14.80
C GLY A 303 10.22 -30.04 13.96
N THR A 304 9.21 -30.66 13.35
CA THR A 304 9.37 -32.03 12.81
C THR A 304 8.97 -32.20 11.34
N ASP A 305 10.00 -32.18 10.49
CA ASP A 305 10.24 -33.13 9.40
C ASP A 305 9.16 -33.29 8.31
N VAL A 306 9.23 -32.40 7.31
CA VAL A 306 8.45 -32.49 6.06
C VAL A 306 9.31 -33.17 4.97
N THR A 307 9.71 -34.42 5.17
CA THR A 307 10.38 -35.22 4.10
C THR A 307 9.88 -36.66 3.93
N ARG A 308 8.81 -37.12 4.61
CA ARG A 308 8.23 -38.46 4.36
C ARG A 308 6.87 -38.42 3.66
N ILE A 309 6.89 -38.63 2.34
CA ILE A 309 5.70 -39.04 1.58
C ILE A 309 5.44 -40.52 1.88
N SER A 310 4.46 -40.78 2.74
CA SER A 310 3.88 -42.10 2.97
C SER A 310 3.06 -42.52 1.74
N GLN A 311 3.46 -43.63 1.13
CA GLN A 311 2.78 -44.28 0.00
C GLN A 311 1.36 -44.71 0.39
N ARG A 312 0.34 -44.09 -0.22
CA ARG A 312 -1.05 -44.54 -0.08
C ARG A 312 -1.47 -45.34 -1.31
N LYS A 313 -1.69 -46.64 -1.09
CA LYS A 313 -2.25 -47.63 -2.03
C LYS A 313 -3.56 -47.11 -2.67
N TRP A 314 -3.65 -47.24 -3.99
CA TRP A 314 -4.86 -46.99 -4.77
C TRP A 314 -5.84 -48.16 -4.68
N PRO A 315 -7.15 -47.94 -4.48
CA PRO A 315 -8.18 -48.84 -4.91
C PRO A 315 -8.66 -48.42 -6.30
N THR A 316 -8.44 -49.31 -7.27
CA THR A 316 -9.13 -49.36 -8.57
C THR A 316 -10.64 -49.43 -8.37
N THR A 317 -11.41 -48.63 -9.14
CA THR A 317 -12.65 -48.99 -9.90
C THR A 317 -13.57 -47.76 -10.06
N GLY A 318 -14.02 -47.49 -11.29
CA GLY A 318 -15.38 -46.96 -11.50
C GLY A 318 -15.53 -45.60 -12.20
N ASN A 319 -15.72 -45.64 -13.52
CA ASN A 319 -16.29 -44.61 -14.39
C ASN A 319 -17.43 -43.77 -13.78
N ARG A 320 -17.31 -42.42 -13.81
CA ARG A 320 -18.27 -41.49 -14.47
C ARG A 320 -17.95 -40.02 -14.21
N ALA A 321 -17.73 -39.30 -15.31
CA ALA A 321 -18.19 -37.94 -15.60
C ALA A 321 -17.92 -36.82 -14.58
N ASN A 322 -16.92 -35.98 -14.84
CA ASN A 322 -17.08 -34.53 -14.63
C ASN A 322 -16.14 -33.70 -15.52
N ILE A 323 -16.66 -33.24 -16.66
CA ILE A 323 -15.96 -32.38 -17.64
C ILE A 323 -15.67 -30.98 -17.05
N ARG A 324 -16.29 -30.60 -15.93
CA ARG A 324 -16.16 -29.27 -15.32
C ARG A 324 -14.89 -29.06 -14.46
N ASN A 325 -14.13 -30.11 -14.15
CA ASN A 325 -12.93 -30.00 -13.32
C ASN A 325 -11.65 -29.76 -14.14
N ARG A 326 -11.69 -29.99 -15.46
CA ARG A 326 -10.54 -29.80 -16.36
C ARG A 326 -10.17 -28.33 -16.54
N ASP A 327 -11.13 -27.42 -16.54
CA ASP A 327 -10.86 -25.99 -16.73
C ASP A 327 -10.16 -25.37 -15.51
N PHE A 328 -10.48 -25.83 -14.30
CA PHE A 328 -9.82 -25.37 -13.06
C PHE A 328 -8.39 -25.90 -12.94
N ASP A 329 -8.17 -27.18 -13.26
CA ASP A 329 -6.82 -27.75 -13.29
C ASP A 329 -5.94 -27.06 -14.35
N MET A 330 -6.54 -26.61 -15.46
CA MET A 330 -5.85 -25.86 -16.52
C MET A 330 -5.55 -24.41 -16.11
N GLU A 331 -6.42 -23.75 -15.34
CA GLU A 331 -6.19 -22.40 -14.79
C GLU A 331 -5.11 -22.40 -13.69
N ILE A 332 -5.08 -23.43 -12.84
CA ILE A 332 -4.05 -23.62 -11.81
C ILE A 332 -2.70 -23.99 -12.44
N ALA A 333 -2.68 -24.90 -13.42
CA ALA A 333 -1.46 -25.20 -14.19
C ALA A 333 -0.94 -23.98 -14.96
N ARG A 334 -1.83 -23.09 -15.43
CA ARG A 334 -1.45 -21.84 -16.10
C ARG A 334 -0.86 -20.80 -15.14
N LEU A 335 -1.27 -20.79 -13.87
CA LEU A 335 -0.67 -19.93 -12.84
C LEU A 335 0.73 -20.41 -12.42
N GLU A 336 1.00 -21.72 -12.48
CA GLU A 336 2.31 -22.30 -12.16
C GLU A 336 3.30 -22.24 -13.35
N HIS A 337 2.82 -22.29 -14.60
CA HIS A 337 3.65 -22.18 -15.81
C HIS A 337 4.00 -20.75 -16.25
N VAL A 338 3.35 -19.70 -15.72
CA VAL A 338 3.69 -18.31 -16.08
C VAL A 338 4.75 -17.70 -15.14
N GLU A 339 4.96 -18.25 -13.94
CA GLU A 339 6.02 -17.79 -13.01
C GLU A 339 7.39 -18.49 -13.18
N THR A 340 7.49 -19.50 -14.05
CA THR A 340 8.66 -20.40 -14.13
C THR A 340 9.55 -20.24 -15.37
N LEU A 341 9.37 -19.22 -16.22
CA LEU A 341 10.29 -19.00 -17.35
C LEU A 341 11.59 -18.33 -16.90
N PRO A 342 12.74 -19.03 -16.97
CA PRO A 342 14.05 -18.45 -16.76
C PRO A 342 14.49 -17.72 -18.04
N SER A 343 14.95 -16.50 -17.86
CA SER A 343 15.78 -15.79 -18.83
C SER A 343 17.13 -16.52 -18.99
N GLU A 344 17.31 -17.36 -20.02
CA GLU A 344 18.63 -17.62 -20.62
C GLU A 344 18.58 -18.44 -21.93
N ALA A 345 19.03 -17.77 -22.99
CA ALA A 345 19.85 -18.25 -24.11
C ALA A 345 19.74 -19.71 -24.63
N ARG A 346 19.37 -19.86 -25.91
CA ARG A 346 20.11 -20.72 -26.86
C ARG A 346 19.83 -20.40 -28.35
N ILE A 347 20.82 -19.77 -29.00
CA ILE A 347 21.47 -20.03 -30.31
C ILE A 347 20.68 -20.83 -31.38
N PRO A 348 20.68 -20.39 -32.67
CA PRO A 348 20.00 -21.07 -33.78
C PRO A 348 20.90 -22.13 -34.47
N ASN A 349 20.30 -23.19 -35.01
CA ASN A 349 20.65 -23.86 -36.28
C ASN A 349 19.96 -25.24 -36.34
N GLY A 350 19.27 -25.51 -37.45
CA GLY A 350 18.64 -26.79 -37.75
C GLY A 350 17.89 -26.77 -39.07
N GLU A 351 18.60 -27.11 -40.14
CA GLU A 351 18.17 -27.80 -41.36
C GLU A 351 16.78 -27.52 -41.96
N LEU A 352 16.75 -26.96 -43.18
CA LEU A 352 15.80 -27.42 -44.20
C LEU A 352 16.24 -27.01 -45.62
N GLY A 353 16.55 -28.01 -46.45
CA GLY A 353 16.41 -27.92 -47.91
C GLY A 353 17.67 -28.17 -48.74
N PRO A 354 17.75 -29.27 -49.51
CA PRO A 354 18.60 -29.35 -50.68
C PRO A 354 17.77 -29.02 -51.93
N ALA A 355 18.14 -27.97 -52.68
CA ALA A 355 17.73 -27.82 -54.08
C ALA A 355 18.54 -26.71 -54.78
N ARG A 356 19.41 -27.17 -55.69
CA ARG A 356 20.12 -26.46 -56.77
C ARG A 356 21.28 -25.55 -56.43
#